data_AF-A0A9W8WP44-F1
#
_entry.id   AF-A0A9W8WP44-F1
#
_cell.length_a   1.000
_cell.length_b   1.000
_cell.length_c   1.000
_cell.angle_alpha   90.00
_cell.angle_beta   90.00
_cell.angle_gamma   90.00
#
_symmetry.space_group_name_H-M   'P 1'
#
loop_
_entity.id
_entity.type
_entity.pdbx_description
1 polymer ?
#
loop_
_entity_poly.entity_id
_entity_poly.type
_entity_poly.pdbx_seq_one_letter_code
_entity_poly.pdbx_strand_id
1 'polypeptide(L)'
;MSQEIAVKEATLKQAQDFLAAEAPVTFPLIGNDRRDASKKIYTNHFMLTFEQDMELYEYERADLPININPLRQTKLFKYAMFWFPVLQHAKQDEVGAIDGPYDLPDDEWASLSVCSAIRVQLQLQLIQTMQNTENMVLERLNAWSAYHNDALSDSIHCYRDEVSEGQYMKVKDVEIVAIHHASEPTSTIVLSSVERKFVDIRILKSASRESEDGDEHRLDTKCLDWAIAGTSSSIAAPEKGADVKLSTFRHWIDSRTVDVEAATDAGYMYPVQTDGDDELVLEKGTMINPETGLQTEYEEVWIEREVDPVPGDEDSQVVVLDFDRGVEHRGRIVRVGKLCQGLLRVTDEVVAERWEWNEQEGWSRSELVGRKGALPCEKLLTSPAFHAIQHDGNTWTVVERSRR
;
A
#
# COMPACT_ATOMS: atom_id res chain seq x y z
N MET A 1 -24.49 -0.91 -54.35
CA MET A 1 -23.33 -1.84 -54.31
C MET A 1 -22.13 -1.37 -55.12
N SER A 2 -22.24 -1.03 -56.41
CA SER A 2 -21.04 -0.66 -57.20
C SER A 2 -20.38 0.68 -56.84
N GLN A 3 -21.12 1.67 -56.32
CA GLN A 3 -20.52 2.93 -55.85
C GLN A 3 -19.78 2.80 -54.52
N GLU A 4 -20.21 1.88 -53.66
CA GLU A 4 -19.65 1.70 -52.32
C GLU A 4 -18.32 0.91 -52.35
N ILE A 5 -18.19 0.01 -53.34
CA ILE A 5 -16.93 -0.71 -53.62
C ILE A 5 -15.90 0.25 -54.22
N ALA A 6 -16.31 1.14 -55.14
CA ALA A 6 -15.41 2.12 -55.75
C ALA A 6 -14.83 3.13 -54.73
N VAL A 7 -15.62 3.52 -53.72
CA VAL A 7 -15.12 4.39 -52.63
C VAL A 7 -14.12 3.64 -51.74
N LYS A 8 -14.40 2.38 -51.38
CA LYS A 8 -13.49 1.58 -50.56
C LYS A 8 -12.16 1.26 -51.26
N GLU A 9 -12.20 1.00 -52.57
CA GLU A 9 -10.98 0.80 -53.38
C GLU A 9 -10.17 2.08 -53.54
N ALA A 10 -10.82 3.25 -53.66
CA ALA A 10 -10.14 4.53 -53.70
C ALA A 10 -9.47 4.88 -52.35
N THR A 11 -10.12 4.60 -51.22
CA THR A 11 -9.55 4.83 -49.88
C THR A 11 -8.40 3.87 -49.57
N LEU A 12 -8.51 2.60 -49.99
CA LEU A 12 -7.44 1.62 -49.82
C LEU A 12 -6.21 1.98 -50.66
N LYS A 13 -6.41 2.46 -51.89
CA LYS A 13 -5.32 2.92 -52.76
C LYS A 13 -4.63 4.18 -52.21
N GLN A 14 -5.40 5.11 -51.66
CA GLN A 14 -4.87 6.32 -51.02
C GLN A 14 -4.03 6.00 -49.75
N ALA A 15 -4.41 4.96 -49.00
CA ALA A 15 -3.64 4.49 -47.85
C ALA A 15 -2.35 3.74 -48.27
N GLN A 16 -2.39 2.98 -49.36
CA GLN A 16 -1.22 2.28 -49.90
C GLN A 16 -0.21 3.24 -50.53
N ASP A 17 -0.68 4.30 -51.21
CA ASP A 17 0.18 5.34 -51.76
C ASP A 17 0.84 6.20 -50.64
N PHE A 18 0.18 6.33 -49.48
CA PHE A 18 0.76 6.99 -48.30
C PHE A 18 1.87 6.15 -47.64
N LEU A 19 1.69 4.83 -47.59
CA LEU A 19 2.69 3.89 -47.05
C LEU A 19 3.89 3.68 -48.00
N ALA A 20 3.74 3.96 -49.30
CA ALA A 20 4.80 3.80 -50.30
C ALA A 20 5.67 5.06 -50.51
N ALA A 21 5.32 6.19 -49.87
CA ALA A 21 5.98 7.49 -50.10
C ALA A 21 7.09 7.84 -49.09
N GLU A 22 7.34 7.03 -48.05
CA GLU A 22 8.43 7.28 -47.09
C GLU A 22 9.68 6.46 -47.43
N ALA A 23 10.60 7.09 -48.17
CA ALA A 23 11.98 6.63 -48.30
C ALA A 23 12.76 6.86 -46.99
N PRO A 24 13.80 6.04 -46.69
CA PRO A 24 14.46 6.02 -45.39
C PRO A 24 15.28 7.29 -45.16
N VAL A 25 14.95 8.03 -44.10
CA VAL A 25 15.74 9.15 -43.60
C VAL A 25 16.75 8.62 -42.58
N THR A 26 18.03 8.59 -42.95
CA THR A 26 19.15 8.48 -42.02
C THR A 26 19.68 9.86 -41.67
N PHE A 27 19.70 10.25 -40.39
CA PHE A 27 20.59 11.25 -39.78
C PHE A 27 20.51 11.16 -38.23
N PRO A 28 21.46 11.76 -37.48
CA PRO A 28 22.60 11.13 -36.82
C PRO A 28 22.35 10.73 -35.35
N LEU A 29 23.22 9.87 -34.82
CA LEU A 29 23.39 9.62 -33.39
C LEU A 29 23.68 10.94 -32.65
N ILE A 30 22.86 11.29 -31.64
CA ILE A 30 23.18 11.90 -30.34
C ILE A 30 21.86 12.21 -29.62
N GLY A 31 21.75 11.81 -28.34
CA GLY A 31 20.88 12.46 -27.36
C GLY A 31 19.85 11.58 -26.66
N ASN A 32 20.25 11.03 -25.52
CA ASN A 32 19.44 10.61 -24.36
C ASN A 32 17.91 10.67 -24.49
N ASP A 33 17.25 9.51 -24.45
CA ASP A 33 15.93 9.40 -23.84
C ASP A 33 15.94 8.26 -22.81
N ARG A 34 16.11 8.63 -21.54
CA ARG A 34 15.90 7.79 -20.35
C ARG A 34 14.52 8.13 -19.82
N ARG A 35 13.50 7.40 -20.29
CA ARG A 35 12.16 7.29 -19.69
C ARG A 35 11.80 5.81 -19.91
N ASP A 36 11.61 4.97 -18.90
CA ASP A 36 10.76 5.16 -17.75
C ASP A 36 11.25 4.24 -16.60
N ALA A 37 11.72 4.84 -15.51
CA ALA A 37 12.06 4.13 -14.28
C ALA A 37 11.32 4.84 -13.14
N SER A 38 10.03 4.54 -13.00
CA SER A 38 9.24 4.96 -11.85
C SER A 38 9.87 4.42 -10.57
N LYS A 39 10.35 5.34 -9.72
CA LYS A 39 11.04 5.04 -8.45
C LYS A 39 9.97 5.08 -7.34
N LYS A 40 9.81 3.99 -6.59
CA LYS A 40 8.62 3.77 -5.77
C LYS A 40 9.00 3.06 -4.46
N ILE A 41 8.41 3.47 -3.35
CA ILE A 41 8.45 2.79 -2.05
C ILE A 41 7.15 2.01 -1.95
N TYR A 42 7.20 0.75 -1.54
CA TYR A 42 6.02 -0.10 -1.41
C TYR A 42 5.76 -0.47 0.06
N THR A 43 4.50 -0.48 0.48
CA THR A 43 4.06 -0.99 1.80
C THR A 43 2.94 -2.04 1.64
N ASN A 44 3.10 -3.24 2.21
CA ASN A 44 2.23 -4.41 1.96
C ASN A 44 0.91 -4.38 2.74
N HIS A 45 -0.15 -5.00 2.19
CA HIS A 45 -1.40 -5.34 2.87
C HIS A 45 -2.11 -6.58 2.26
N PHE A 46 -2.66 -7.49 3.09
CA PHE A 46 -3.27 -8.78 2.70
C PHE A 46 -4.68 -8.74 2.08
N MET A 47 -5.06 -9.81 1.37
CA MET A 47 -6.27 -10.11 0.58
C MET A 47 -7.69 -9.84 1.16
N LEU A 48 -8.61 -9.42 0.27
CA LEU A 48 -10.08 -9.51 0.40
C LEU A 48 -10.66 -10.17 -0.87
N THR A 49 -11.29 -11.35 -0.74
CA THR A 49 -11.94 -12.02 -1.88
C THR A 49 -13.37 -11.50 -2.06
N PHE A 50 -13.68 -10.99 -3.26
CA PHE A 50 -15.05 -10.66 -3.67
C PHE A 50 -15.53 -11.68 -4.71
N GLU A 51 -16.55 -12.48 -4.37
CA GLU A 51 -17.26 -13.31 -5.35
C GLU A 51 -18.26 -12.44 -6.13
N GLN A 52 -18.14 -12.42 -7.45
CA GLN A 52 -18.81 -11.44 -8.33
C GLN A 52 -20.26 -11.78 -8.71
N ASP A 53 -20.91 -12.76 -8.06
CA ASP A 53 -22.24 -13.26 -8.46
C ASP A 53 -23.26 -13.41 -7.30
N MET A 54 -23.31 -12.48 -6.34
CA MET A 54 -24.40 -12.48 -5.35
C MET A 54 -25.54 -11.53 -5.76
N GLU A 55 -26.70 -12.12 -6.06
CA GLU A 55 -27.97 -11.40 -6.22
C GLU A 55 -28.31 -10.58 -4.97
N LEU A 56 -28.57 -9.28 -5.15
CA LEU A 56 -29.06 -8.36 -4.12
C LEU A 56 -30.43 -8.82 -3.59
N TYR A 57 -30.57 -8.91 -2.27
CA TYR A 57 -31.87 -9.08 -1.62
C TYR A 57 -32.27 -7.80 -0.89
N GLU A 58 -33.40 -7.23 -1.31
CA GLU A 58 -34.16 -6.18 -0.63
C GLU A 58 -34.91 -6.81 0.55
N TYR A 59 -34.87 -6.19 1.74
CA TYR A 59 -35.67 -6.65 2.89
C TYR A 59 -36.69 -5.59 3.29
N GLU A 60 -37.97 -5.91 3.07
CA GLU A 60 -39.13 -5.16 3.55
C GLU A 60 -39.37 -5.50 5.04
N ARG A 61 -39.47 -4.47 5.88
CA ARG A 61 -39.52 -4.60 7.34
C ARG A 61 -40.95 -4.92 7.79
N ALA A 62 -41.22 -6.17 8.19
CA ALA A 62 -42.46 -6.55 8.86
C ALA A 62 -42.23 -6.83 10.36
N ASP A 63 -42.95 -6.05 11.16
CA ASP A 63 -43.19 -6.06 12.61
C ASP A 63 -42.75 -7.29 13.43
N LEU A 64 -42.01 -7.03 14.51
CA LEU A 64 -41.75 -7.99 15.60
C LEU A 64 -42.84 -7.92 16.67
N PRO A 65 -43.23 -9.08 17.23
CA PRO A 65 -43.33 -9.16 18.69
C PRO A 65 -42.67 -10.42 19.30
N ILE A 66 -41.72 -10.15 20.19
CA ILE A 66 -41.35 -10.80 21.46
C ILE A 66 -41.97 -12.18 21.77
N ASN A 67 -41.11 -13.21 21.97
CA ASN A 67 -40.87 -13.94 23.24
C ASN A 67 -40.75 -15.51 23.15
N ILE A 68 -39.78 -16.03 23.92
CA ILE A 68 -39.66 -17.34 24.63
C ILE A 68 -38.90 -18.57 24.02
N ASN A 69 -37.75 -18.86 24.67
CA ASN A 69 -37.06 -20.13 25.05
C ASN A 69 -36.12 -20.93 24.12
N PRO A 70 -35.08 -21.61 24.68
CA PRO A 70 -33.69 -21.35 24.35
C PRO A 70 -32.88 -22.66 24.29
N LEU A 71 -33.29 -23.62 23.46
CA LEU A 71 -32.56 -24.89 23.33
C LEU A 71 -32.84 -25.40 21.91
N ARG A 72 -31.77 -25.51 21.11
CA ARG A 72 -31.72 -25.95 19.70
C ARG A 72 -31.89 -24.83 18.67
N GLN A 73 -30.77 -24.26 18.27
CA GLN A 73 -30.36 -24.30 16.85
C GLN A 73 -28.85 -24.02 16.75
N THR A 74 -28.07 -25.08 16.96
CA THR A 74 -26.74 -25.24 16.37
C THR A 74 -26.90 -25.38 14.86
N LYS A 75 -26.31 -24.44 14.09
CA LYS A 75 -25.58 -24.59 12.81
C LYS A 75 -25.74 -23.33 11.95
N LEU A 76 -24.60 -22.80 11.49
CA LEU A 76 -24.39 -21.57 10.71
C LEU A 76 -24.61 -20.25 11.46
N PHE A 77 -23.53 -19.73 12.05
CA PHE A 77 -23.39 -18.30 12.30
C PHE A 77 -22.50 -17.73 11.20
N LYS A 78 -23.13 -17.22 10.12
CA LYS A 78 -22.52 -16.19 9.27
C LYS A 78 -22.78 -14.87 9.97
N TYR A 79 -21.75 -14.21 10.49
CA TYR A 79 -21.91 -12.87 11.05
C TYR A 79 -21.96 -11.86 9.89
N ALA A 80 -23.16 -11.33 9.63
CA ALA A 80 -23.33 -10.09 8.90
C ALA A 80 -23.07 -8.94 9.88
N MET A 81 -22.20 -7.99 9.50
CA MET A 81 -22.01 -6.76 10.26
C MET A 81 -23.12 -5.77 9.91
N PHE A 82 -24.05 -5.54 10.84
CA PHE A 82 -25.04 -4.47 10.73
C PHE A 82 -24.54 -3.24 11.49
N TRP A 83 -24.55 -2.07 10.84
CA TRP A 83 -24.11 -0.80 11.41
C TRP A 83 -25.29 0.17 11.55
N PHE A 84 -25.38 0.83 12.71
CA PHE A 84 -26.28 1.97 12.94
C PHE A 84 -25.44 3.17 13.38
N PRO A 85 -25.59 4.34 12.74
CA PRO A 85 -25.08 5.58 13.30
C PRO A 85 -25.91 5.97 14.53
N VAL A 86 -25.26 6.23 15.66
CA VAL A 86 -25.89 6.95 16.78
C VAL A 86 -26.00 8.42 16.38
N LEU A 87 -27.11 8.79 15.76
CA LEU A 87 -27.51 10.19 15.60
C LEU A 87 -28.01 10.72 16.94
N GLN A 88 -27.24 11.58 17.60
CA GLN A 88 -27.74 12.37 18.71
C GLN A 88 -28.79 13.37 18.18
N HIS A 89 -30.05 13.17 18.58
CA HIS A 89 -31.16 14.07 18.30
C HIS A 89 -30.92 15.47 18.86
N ALA A 90 -30.84 16.48 17.98
CA ALA A 90 -31.22 17.84 18.33
C ALA A 90 -32.74 17.97 18.13
N LYS A 91 -33.49 18.18 19.23
CA LYS A 91 -34.91 18.52 19.19
C LYS A 91 -35.11 19.88 18.51
N GLN A 92 -35.92 19.92 17.46
CA GLN A 92 -36.55 21.16 16.99
C GLN A 92 -37.77 21.42 17.87
N ASP A 93 -37.68 22.46 18.70
CA ASP A 93 -38.85 23.07 19.30
C ASP A 93 -39.57 23.96 18.27
N GLU A 94 -40.88 23.96 18.39
CA GLU A 94 -41.90 24.52 17.52
C GLU A 94 -41.70 26.01 17.18
N VAL A 95 -41.84 26.37 15.90
CA VAL A 95 -42.25 27.73 15.50
C VAL A 95 -43.39 27.59 14.51
N GLY A 96 -44.56 28.06 14.95
CA GLY A 96 -45.83 27.96 14.24
C GLY A 96 -45.86 28.72 12.93
N ALA A 97 -46.65 28.18 12.00
CA ALA A 97 -47.00 28.82 10.75
C ALA A 97 -47.71 30.16 11.00
N ILE A 98 -47.22 31.22 10.36
CA ILE A 98 -47.96 32.46 10.17
C ILE A 98 -48.12 32.65 8.66
N ASP A 99 -49.33 32.39 8.17
CA ASP A 99 -49.78 32.79 6.84
C ASP A 99 -50.12 34.30 6.85
N GLY A 100 -49.49 35.06 5.96
CA GLY A 100 -49.87 36.45 5.70
C GLY A 100 -48.98 37.10 4.63
N PRO A 101 -49.54 37.78 3.61
CA PRO A 101 -48.75 38.44 2.59
C PRO A 101 -48.38 39.84 3.09
N TYR A 102 -47.11 40.05 3.45
CA TYR A 102 -46.57 41.37 3.71
C TYR A 102 -45.28 41.56 2.91
N ASP A 103 -45.30 42.58 2.04
CA ASP A 103 -44.13 43.16 1.40
C ASP A 103 -43.14 43.62 2.47
N LEU A 104 -41.90 43.11 2.40
CA LEU A 104 -40.78 43.58 3.22
C LEU A 104 -39.79 44.41 2.38
N PRO A 105 -39.09 45.39 2.98
CA PRO A 105 -38.24 46.34 2.25
C PRO A 105 -36.86 45.77 1.91
N ASP A 106 -36.22 46.34 0.88
CA ASP A 106 -34.98 45.91 0.21
C ASP A 106 -33.71 45.76 1.07
N ASP A 107 -33.77 45.89 2.40
CA ASP A 107 -32.59 45.84 3.27
C ASP A 107 -32.33 44.45 3.91
N GLU A 108 -33.07 43.41 3.51
CA GLU A 108 -32.91 42.03 4.01
C GLU A 108 -32.02 41.11 3.16
N TRP A 109 -31.30 41.65 2.16
CA TRP A 109 -30.34 40.85 1.39
C TRP A 109 -29.05 40.48 2.15
N ALA A 110 -28.82 41.08 3.33
CA ALA A 110 -27.67 40.76 4.17
C ALA A 110 -27.85 39.47 5.00
N SER A 111 -29.08 38.99 5.24
CA SER A 111 -29.34 37.75 5.99
C SER A 111 -29.36 36.50 5.10
N LEU A 112 -29.62 36.68 3.80
CA LEU A 112 -29.53 35.61 2.79
C LEU A 112 -28.08 35.25 2.43
N SER A 113 -27.11 36.14 2.63
CA SER A 113 -25.68 35.81 2.43
C SER A 113 -25.14 34.89 3.53
N VAL A 114 -25.68 34.98 4.76
CA VAL A 114 -25.34 34.09 5.88
C VAL A 114 -25.97 32.70 5.70
N CYS A 115 -27.20 32.62 5.20
CA CYS A 115 -27.82 31.32 4.87
C CYS A 115 -27.14 30.64 3.67
N SER A 116 -26.60 31.42 2.73
CA SER A 116 -25.79 30.92 1.62
C SER A 116 -24.40 30.46 2.09
N ALA A 117 -23.76 31.19 3.01
CA ALA A 117 -22.50 30.79 3.63
C ALA A 117 -22.68 29.53 4.51
N ILE A 118 -23.79 29.42 5.24
CA ILE A 118 -24.14 28.21 6.00
C ILE A 118 -24.47 27.03 5.06
N ARG A 119 -25.08 27.27 3.89
CA ARG A 119 -25.27 26.23 2.86
C ARG A 119 -23.99 25.80 2.16
N VAL A 120 -23.07 26.73 1.89
CA VAL A 120 -21.74 26.43 1.33
C VAL A 120 -20.85 25.75 2.38
N GLN A 121 -21.09 26.01 3.67
CA GLN A 121 -20.38 25.35 4.77
C GLN A 121 -21.04 24.02 5.20
N LEU A 122 -22.30 23.77 4.84
CA LEU A 122 -22.99 22.46 4.93
C LEU A 122 -22.92 21.64 3.62
N GLN A 123 -22.38 22.22 2.55
CA GLN A 123 -21.73 21.50 1.45
C GLN A 123 -20.24 21.23 1.77
N LEU A 124 -19.89 21.13 3.05
CA LEU A 124 -19.00 20.04 3.44
C LEU A 124 -19.62 18.79 2.82
N GLN A 125 -18.99 18.25 1.77
CA GLN A 125 -19.21 16.87 1.35
C GLN A 125 -19.34 16.09 2.64
N LEU A 126 -20.56 15.63 2.97
CA LEU A 126 -20.78 14.85 4.17
C LEU A 126 -19.86 13.67 3.97
N ILE A 127 -18.74 13.66 4.70
CA ILE A 127 -17.66 12.72 4.45
C ILE A 127 -18.29 11.37 4.77
N GLN A 128 -18.71 10.65 3.72
CA GLN A 128 -19.30 9.33 3.85
C GLN A 128 -18.22 8.31 4.22
N THR A 129 -16.95 8.68 4.25
CA THR A 129 -15.93 7.81 4.83
C THR A 129 -16.09 7.78 6.34
N MET A 130 -16.12 6.57 6.90
CA MET A 130 -15.99 6.41 8.33
C MET A 130 -14.63 6.95 8.77
N GLN A 131 -14.65 7.90 9.71
CA GLN A 131 -13.44 8.29 10.39
C GLN A 131 -13.04 7.15 11.32
N ASN A 132 -11.74 6.86 11.40
CA ASN A 132 -11.19 5.86 12.32
C ASN A 132 -11.54 4.39 12.00
N THR A 133 -11.86 4.08 10.74
CA THR A 133 -12.18 2.71 10.26
C THR A 133 -11.13 1.69 10.69
N GLU A 134 -9.85 2.04 10.61
CA GLU A 134 -8.76 1.15 11.00
C GLU A 134 -8.87 0.70 12.46
N ASN A 135 -8.96 1.64 13.40
CA ASN A 135 -9.09 1.32 14.82
C ASN A 135 -10.37 0.53 15.11
N MET A 136 -11.48 0.86 14.43
CA MET A 136 -12.73 0.11 14.56
C MET A 136 -12.57 -1.34 14.10
N VAL A 137 -11.88 -1.58 12.98
CA VAL A 137 -11.62 -2.92 12.47
C VAL A 137 -10.67 -3.67 13.41
N LEU A 138 -9.61 -3.01 13.88
CA LEU A 138 -8.63 -3.58 14.80
C LEU A 138 -9.27 -4.02 16.12
N GLU A 139 -10.14 -3.20 16.71
CA GLU A 139 -10.91 -3.56 17.91
C GLU A 139 -11.73 -4.84 17.69
N ARG A 140 -12.34 -5.00 16.50
CA ARG A 140 -13.14 -6.18 16.16
C ARG A 140 -12.30 -7.41 15.89
N LEU A 141 -11.16 -7.27 15.22
CA LEU A 141 -10.20 -8.36 15.01
C LEU A 141 -9.65 -8.87 16.35
N ASN A 142 -9.30 -7.95 17.26
CA ASN A 142 -8.84 -8.30 18.60
C ASN A 142 -9.93 -9.02 19.41
N ALA A 143 -11.17 -8.52 19.37
CA ALA A 143 -12.29 -9.16 20.03
C ALA A 143 -12.60 -10.56 19.46
N TRP A 144 -12.48 -10.71 18.14
CA TRP A 144 -12.65 -12.00 17.46
C TRP A 144 -11.55 -12.99 17.86
N SER A 145 -10.30 -12.55 17.85
CA SER A 145 -9.13 -13.37 18.20
C SER A 145 -9.22 -13.87 19.65
N ALA A 146 -9.55 -12.98 20.59
CA ALA A 146 -9.77 -13.32 21.99
C ALA A 146 -10.89 -14.36 22.19
N TYR A 147 -11.92 -14.34 21.35
CA TYR A 147 -13.01 -15.33 21.40
C TYR A 147 -12.62 -16.69 20.78
N HIS A 148 -11.67 -16.70 19.83
CA HIS A 148 -11.28 -17.88 19.06
C HIS A 148 -9.90 -18.43 19.45
N ASN A 149 -9.49 -18.27 20.72
CA ASN A 149 -8.20 -18.76 21.26
C ASN A 149 -7.00 -18.24 20.46
N ASP A 150 -6.95 -16.94 20.23
CA ASP A 150 -5.87 -16.24 19.55
C ASP A 150 -5.70 -16.65 18.06
N ALA A 151 -6.72 -17.28 17.46
CA ALA A 151 -6.76 -17.47 16.03
C ALA A 151 -6.80 -16.10 15.31
N LEU A 152 -6.42 -16.11 14.02
CA LEU A 152 -6.64 -15.00 13.08
C LEU A 152 -7.80 -15.34 12.14
N SER A 153 -8.52 -14.32 11.66
CA SER A 153 -9.65 -14.51 10.74
C SER A 153 -9.10 -14.71 9.33
N ASP A 154 -9.51 -15.79 8.66
CA ASP A 154 -9.09 -16.09 7.28
C ASP A 154 -9.74 -15.14 6.25
N SER A 155 -10.85 -14.51 6.60
CA SER A 155 -11.55 -13.54 5.74
C SER A 155 -12.23 -12.44 6.54
N ILE A 156 -12.35 -11.26 5.93
CA ILE A 156 -13.13 -10.13 6.46
C ILE A 156 -14.23 -9.80 5.45
N HIS A 157 -15.49 -9.98 5.84
CA HIS A 157 -16.63 -9.57 5.02
C HIS A 157 -17.15 -8.23 5.51
N CYS A 158 -16.88 -7.16 4.75
CA CYS A 158 -17.34 -5.82 5.08
C CYS A 158 -18.66 -5.49 4.37
N TYR A 159 -19.69 -5.19 5.14
CA TYR A 159 -20.95 -4.66 4.64
C TYR A 159 -21.00 -3.16 4.94
N ARG A 160 -21.02 -2.34 3.89
CA ARG A 160 -21.01 -0.89 4.00
C ARG A 160 -22.35 -0.32 3.52
N ASP A 161 -23.17 0.12 4.46
CA ASP A 161 -24.51 0.67 4.20
C ASP A 161 -24.47 2.18 3.90
N GLU A 162 -25.53 2.76 3.35
CA GLU A 162 -25.73 4.22 3.21
C GLU A 162 -24.66 5.00 2.41
N VAL A 163 -23.88 4.32 1.56
CA VAL A 163 -22.97 4.98 0.61
C VAL A 163 -23.71 5.30 -0.67
N SER A 164 -23.74 6.58 -1.04
CA SER A 164 -24.36 6.98 -2.30
C SER A 164 -23.56 6.47 -3.50
N GLU A 165 -24.23 6.13 -4.60
CA GLU A 165 -23.59 5.56 -5.80
C GLU A 165 -22.43 6.44 -6.31
N GLY A 166 -22.60 7.77 -6.27
CA GLY A 166 -21.56 8.75 -6.66
C GLY A 166 -20.42 8.95 -5.66
N GLN A 167 -20.43 8.27 -4.51
CA GLN A 167 -19.36 8.30 -3.51
C GLN A 167 -18.75 6.90 -3.27
N TYR A 168 -19.29 5.86 -3.91
CA TYR A 168 -18.87 4.49 -3.66
C TYR A 168 -17.37 4.27 -3.85
N MET A 169 -16.80 4.74 -4.96
CA MET A 169 -15.37 4.59 -5.24
C MET A 169 -14.51 5.30 -4.19
N LYS A 170 -14.76 6.58 -3.94
CA LYS A 170 -14.07 7.35 -2.88
C LYS A 170 -14.16 6.71 -1.50
N VAL A 171 -15.33 6.20 -1.10
CA VAL A 171 -15.51 5.55 0.21
C VAL A 171 -14.76 4.22 0.26
N LYS A 172 -14.90 3.42 -0.80
CA LYS A 172 -14.22 2.14 -0.95
C LYS A 172 -12.71 2.33 -0.87
N ASP A 173 -12.13 3.26 -1.62
CA ASP A 173 -10.68 3.44 -1.69
C ASP A 173 -10.06 3.83 -0.34
N VAL A 174 -10.76 4.64 0.45
CA VAL A 174 -10.29 5.03 1.79
C VAL A 174 -10.50 3.91 2.81
N GLU A 175 -11.70 3.32 2.85
CA GLU A 175 -12.03 2.34 3.89
C GLU A 175 -11.38 0.98 3.65
N ILE A 176 -11.18 0.57 2.39
CA ILE A 176 -10.50 -0.70 2.07
C ILE A 176 -9.05 -0.67 2.54
N VAL A 177 -8.34 0.44 2.32
CA VAL A 177 -6.97 0.65 2.80
C VAL A 177 -6.93 0.59 4.33
N ALA A 178 -7.91 1.20 5.01
CA ALA A 178 -7.99 1.15 6.47
C ALA A 178 -8.27 -0.26 7.03
N ILE A 179 -9.15 -1.04 6.39
CA ILE A 179 -9.43 -2.44 6.75
C ILE A 179 -8.17 -3.30 6.55
N HIS A 180 -7.49 -3.09 5.43
CA HIS A 180 -6.22 -3.74 5.10
C HIS A 180 -5.15 -3.42 6.14
N HIS A 181 -4.96 -2.15 6.49
CA HIS A 181 -3.97 -1.74 7.49
C HIS A 181 -4.25 -2.30 8.89
N ALA A 182 -5.52 -2.41 9.28
CA ALA A 182 -5.92 -3.00 10.55
C ALA A 182 -5.68 -4.52 10.63
N SER A 183 -5.81 -5.22 9.50
CA SER A 183 -5.63 -6.68 9.42
C SER A 183 -4.17 -7.10 9.15
N GLU A 184 -3.35 -6.18 8.63
CA GLU A 184 -1.94 -6.40 8.36
C GLU A 184 -1.14 -6.62 9.66
N PRO A 185 -0.61 -7.84 9.91
CA PRO A 185 0.14 -8.16 11.13
C PRO A 185 1.52 -7.52 11.19
N THR A 186 2.04 -6.98 10.09
CA THR A 186 3.40 -6.45 10.00
C THR A 186 3.47 -4.95 9.68
N SER A 187 4.50 -4.28 10.18
CA SER A 187 4.96 -3.00 9.66
C SER A 187 5.92 -3.27 8.51
N THR A 188 5.41 -3.38 7.29
CA THR A 188 6.21 -3.69 6.09
C THR A 188 6.53 -2.45 5.28
N ILE A 189 7.82 -2.27 4.96
CA ILE A 189 8.30 -1.26 4.01
C ILE A 189 9.33 -1.92 3.10
N VAL A 190 9.18 -1.69 1.80
CA VAL A 190 10.12 -2.09 0.75
C VAL A 190 10.74 -0.85 0.12
N LEU A 191 12.05 -0.73 0.24
CA LEU A 191 12.82 0.30 -0.46
C LEU A 191 13.43 -0.28 -1.73
N SER A 192 13.11 0.32 -2.88
CA SER A 192 13.67 -0.05 -4.18
C SER A 192 14.48 1.09 -4.79
N SER A 193 15.72 0.79 -5.18
CA SER A 193 16.65 1.72 -5.83
C SER A 193 16.34 1.92 -7.33
N VAL A 194 17.06 2.84 -7.97
CA VAL A 194 16.88 3.14 -9.40
C VAL A 194 17.34 1.96 -10.25
N GLU A 195 18.43 1.31 -9.87
CA GLU A 195 18.90 0.08 -10.52
C GLU A 195 18.21 -1.18 -9.98
N ARG A 196 17.02 -1.03 -9.40
CA ARG A 196 16.15 -2.13 -8.94
C ARG A 196 16.80 -3.04 -7.90
N LYS A 197 17.68 -2.50 -7.05
CA LYS A 197 18.12 -3.19 -5.82
C LYS A 197 17.14 -2.86 -4.72
N PHE A 198 16.69 -3.87 -3.98
CA PHE A 198 15.70 -3.66 -2.95
C PHE A 198 16.10 -4.25 -1.59
N VAL A 199 15.44 -3.73 -0.56
CA VAL A 199 15.34 -4.30 0.78
C VAL A 199 13.86 -4.30 1.16
N ASP A 200 13.32 -5.46 1.53
CA ASP A 200 11.99 -5.68 2.10
C ASP A 200 12.19 -6.13 3.55
N ILE A 201 11.60 -5.41 4.51
CA ILE A 201 11.64 -5.76 5.93
C ILE A 201 10.22 -5.75 6.49
N ARG A 202 9.78 -6.91 7.00
CA ARG A 202 8.46 -7.16 7.59
C ARG A 202 8.60 -7.45 9.09
N ILE A 203 8.14 -6.52 9.93
CA ILE A 203 8.25 -6.62 11.40
C ILE A 203 6.86 -6.78 12.00
N LEU A 204 6.65 -7.77 12.86
CA LEU A 204 5.36 -8.02 13.52
C LEU A 204 4.94 -6.86 14.44
N LYS A 205 3.72 -6.35 14.27
CA LYS A 205 3.14 -5.26 15.08
C LYS A 205 2.88 -5.67 16.54
N SER A 206 2.54 -6.94 16.76
CA SER A 206 2.15 -7.50 18.06
C SER A 206 3.31 -7.96 18.93
N ALA A 207 4.55 -7.85 18.45
CA ALA A 207 5.69 -8.33 19.20
C ALA A 207 5.90 -7.52 20.49
N SER A 208 6.12 -8.22 21.61
CA SER A 208 6.41 -7.60 22.90
C SER A 208 7.66 -6.74 22.78
N ARG A 209 7.49 -5.42 22.82
CA ARG A 209 8.58 -4.41 22.80
C ARG A 209 9.37 -4.36 24.10
N GLU A 210 9.40 -5.46 24.87
CA GLU A 210 10.14 -5.55 26.12
C GLU A 210 11.63 -5.61 25.79
N SER A 211 12.30 -4.46 25.86
CA SER A 211 13.74 -4.39 25.66
C SER A 211 14.45 -4.84 26.95
N GLU A 212 15.09 -6.00 26.91
CA GLU A 212 15.93 -6.48 28.02
C GLU A 212 17.15 -5.58 28.26
N ASP A 213 17.57 -4.83 27.23
CA ASP A 213 18.83 -4.05 27.20
C ASP A 213 18.62 -2.52 27.31
N GLY A 214 17.38 -2.02 27.48
CA GLY A 214 17.09 -0.59 27.59
C GLY A 214 17.20 0.22 26.29
N ASP A 215 17.41 -0.43 25.15
CA ASP A 215 17.26 0.15 23.80
C ASP A 215 15.81 -0.08 23.36
N GLU A 216 14.95 0.93 23.53
CA GLU A 216 13.50 0.84 23.23
C GLU A 216 13.20 0.47 21.76
N HIS A 217 14.15 0.70 20.85
CA HIS A 217 14.02 0.37 19.43
C HIS A 217 14.59 -0.99 19.06
N ARG A 218 15.24 -1.70 19.99
CA ARG A 218 15.77 -3.05 19.74
C ARG A 218 14.71 -4.09 20.02
N LEU A 219 14.38 -4.86 18.99
CA LEU A 219 13.45 -5.97 18.99
C LEU A 219 14.18 -7.31 18.95
N ASP A 220 13.56 -8.33 19.55
CA ASP A 220 14.00 -9.71 19.42
C ASP A 220 13.86 -10.20 17.97
N THR A 221 14.71 -11.12 17.53
CA THR A 221 14.64 -11.69 16.16
C THR A 221 13.30 -12.34 15.86
N LYS A 222 12.56 -12.82 16.87
CA LYS A 222 11.18 -13.32 16.72
C LYS A 222 10.17 -12.28 16.24
N CYS A 223 10.51 -10.99 16.35
CA CYS A 223 9.68 -9.90 15.85
C CYS A 223 9.84 -9.72 14.32
N LEU A 224 10.88 -10.30 13.72
CA LEU A 224 11.09 -10.31 12.28
C LEU A 224 10.25 -11.44 11.67
N ASP A 225 9.18 -11.09 10.96
CA ASP A 225 8.43 -12.09 10.20
C ASP A 225 9.27 -12.57 9.02
N TRP A 226 9.71 -11.62 8.20
CA TRP A 226 10.52 -11.88 7.02
C TRP A 226 11.31 -10.62 6.64
N ALA A 227 12.49 -10.84 6.10
CA ALA A 227 13.28 -9.80 5.46
C ALA A 227 14.10 -10.39 4.31
N ILE A 228 14.17 -9.61 3.23
CA ILE A 228 14.77 -9.99 1.97
C ILE A 228 15.53 -8.79 1.42
N ALA A 229 16.67 -9.03 0.79
CA ALA A 229 17.32 -8.04 -0.05
C ALA A 229 17.73 -8.67 -1.36
N GLY A 230 17.58 -7.95 -2.47
CA GLY A 230 17.69 -8.58 -3.78
C GLY A 230 17.66 -7.59 -4.94
N THR A 231 17.44 -8.13 -6.13
CA THR A 231 17.18 -7.33 -7.34
C THR A 231 15.82 -7.66 -7.91
N SER A 232 15.12 -6.65 -8.42
CA SER A 232 13.84 -6.82 -9.08
C SER A 232 13.93 -6.52 -10.58
N SER A 233 13.04 -7.14 -11.33
CA SER A 233 12.85 -6.86 -12.76
C SER A 233 11.38 -6.97 -13.09
N SER A 234 10.88 -6.09 -13.95
CA SER A 234 9.48 -6.12 -14.37
C SER A 234 9.39 -6.13 -15.89
N ILE A 235 8.51 -6.96 -16.43
CA ILE A 235 8.17 -6.99 -17.85
C ILE A 235 6.68 -6.68 -18.02
N ALA A 236 6.30 -6.00 -19.09
CA ALA A 236 4.88 -5.79 -19.39
C ALA A 236 4.19 -7.14 -19.65
N ALA A 237 2.98 -7.30 -19.09
CA ALA A 237 2.15 -8.49 -19.21
C ALA A 237 0.78 -8.11 -19.81
N PRO A 238 0.74 -7.65 -21.08
CA PRO A 238 -0.47 -7.14 -21.72
C PRO A 238 -1.58 -8.21 -21.82
N GLU A 239 -1.24 -9.49 -21.76
CA GLU A 239 -2.18 -10.60 -21.70
C GLU A 239 -2.99 -10.66 -20.40
N LYS A 240 -2.54 -9.97 -19.35
CA LYS A 240 -3.24 -9.83 -18.06
C LYS A 240 -3.94 -8.48 -17.90
N GLY A 241 -3.61 -7.49 -18.73
CA GLY A 241 -4.18 -6.15 -18.73
C GLY A 241 -3.20 -5.12 -19.29
N ALA A 242 -3.70 -3.98 -19.79
CA ALA A 242 -2.89 -3.01 -20.53
C ALA A 242 -1.66 -2.49 -19.74
N ASP A 243 -1.84 -2.25 -18.44
CA ASP A 243 -0.82 -1.68 -17.56
C ASP A 243 -0.24 -2.69 -16.56
N VAL A 244 -0.57 -3.97 -16.73
CA VAL A 244 -0.11 -5.05 -15.83
C VAL A 244 1.33 -5.39 -16.14
N LYS A 245 2.12 -5.63 -15.09
CA LYS A 245 3.52 -6.04 -15.19
C LYS A 245 3.74 -7.34 -14.45
N LEU A 246 4.53 -8.25 -15.00
CA LEU A 246 5.09 -9.37 -14.25
C LEU A 246 6.40 -8.89 -13.62
N SER A 247 6.43 -8.82 -12.29
CA SER A 247 7.63 -8.53 -11.51
C SER A 247 8.24 -9.83 -11.00
N THR A 248 9.56 -9.91 -11.03
CA THR A 248 10.36 -11.01 -10.48
C THR A 248 11.33 -10.44 -9.47
N PHE A 249 11.41 -11.04 -8.28
CA PHE A 249 12.30 -10.61 -7.22
C PHE A 249 13.33 -11.72 -6.95
N ARG A 250 14.58 -11.45 -7.30
CA ARG A 250 15.69 -12.39 -7.07
C ARG A 250 16.32 -12.10 -5.73
N HIS A 251 16.23 -13.07 -4.82
CA HIS A 251 16.76 -12.93 -3.48
C HIS A 251 18.29 -13.00 -3.53
N TRP A 252 18.94 -12.10 -2.81
CA TRP A 252 20.39 -12.10 -2.61
C TRP A 252 20.73 -12.37 -1.14
N ILE A 253 19.86 -11.92 -0.24
CA ILE A 253 19.81 -12.19 1.19
C ILE A 253 18.36 -12.55 1.51
N ASP A 254 18.15 -13.65 2.22
CA ASP A 254 16.86 -14.03 2.78
C ASP A 254 17.07 -14.39 4.25
N SER A 255 16.19 -13.91 5.12
CA SER A 255 16.24 -14.19 6.57
C SER A 255 15.82 -15.64 6.89
N ARG A 256 14.98 -16.25 6.07
CA ARG A 256 14.42 -17.60 6.29
C ARG A 256 15.25 -18.72 5.65
N THR A 257 16.07 -18.41 4.64
CA THR A 257 16.88 -19.43 3.93
C THR A 257 18.23 -18.90 3.45
N VAL A 258 19.21 -19.80 3.32
CA VAL A 258 20.48 -19.54 2.62
C VAL A 258 20.42 -19.94 1.14
N ASP A 259 19.45 -20.76 0.74
CA ASP A 259 19.22 -21.14 -0.65
C ASP A 259 18.38 -20.07 -1.35
N VAL A 260 19.01 -18.92 -1.60
CA VAL A 260 18.35 -17.74 -2.16
C VAL A 260 17.93 -17.92 -3.63
N GLU A 261 18.57 -18.83 -4.35
CA GLU A 261 18.21 -19.12 -5.75
C GLU A 261 16.84 -19.82 -5.83
N ALA A 262 16.58 -20.77 -4.93
CA ALA A 262 15.29 -21.44 -4.82
C ALA A 262 14.19 -20.53 -4.24
N ALA A 263 14.55 -19.39 -3.63
CA ALA A 263 13.63 -18.46 -3.01
C ALA A 263 13.12 -17.35 -3.95
N THR A 264 13.61 -17.28 -5.20
CA THR A 264 13.13 -16.28 -6.18
C THR A 264 11.63 -16.43 -6.42
N ASP A 265 10.90 -15.33 -6.30
CA ASP A 265 9.46 -15.28 -6.53
C ASP A 265 9.08 -14.26 -7.62
N ALA A 266 7.81 -14.32 -8.02
CA ALA A 266 7.25 -13.44 -9.04
C ALA A 266 5.75 -13.24 -8.84
N GLY A 267 5.31 -12.01 -9.11
CA GLY A 267 3.93 -11.57 -8.99
C GLY A 267 3.52 -10.67 -10.15
N TYR A 268 2.24 -10.76 -10.53
CA TYR A 268 1.61 -9.82 -11.44
C TYR A 268 1.19 -8.57 -10.66
N MET A 269 1.69 -7.42 -11.08
CA MET A 269 1.41 -6.10 -10.50
C MET A 269 0.27 -5.44 -11.28
N TYR A 270 -0.88 -5.32 -10.65
CA TYR A 270 -2.08 -4.66 -11.18
C TYR A 270 -2.19 -3.25 -10.59
N PRO A 271 -1.98 -2.19 -11.38
CA PRO A 271 -2.27 -0.84 -10.92
C PRO A 271 -3.75 -0.74 -10.54
N VAL A 272 -4.01 -0.21 -9.35
CA VAL A 272 -5.36 0.03 -8.85
C VAL A 272 -5.60 1.52 -8.91
N GLN A 273 -6.55 1.92 -9.76
CA GLN A 273 -6.96 3.31 -9.85
C GLN A 273 -7.72 3.70 -8.59
N THR A 274 -7.23 4.73 -7.90
CA THR A 274 -7.87 5.33 -6.73
C THR A 274 -8.29 6.76 -7.06
N ASP A 275 -9.34 7.24 -6.39
CA ASP A 275 -9.74 8.65 -6.45
C ASP A 275 -8.87 9.57 -5.54
N GLY A 276 -7.83 9.02 -4.90
CA GLY A 276 -6.95 9.70 -3.94
C GLY A 276 -5.54 9.98 -4.49
N ASP A 277 -4.68 10.58 -3.65
CA ASP A 277 -3.30 10.89 -4.02
C ASP A 277 -2.37 9.66 -3.97
N ASP A 278 -2.80 8.58 -3.30
CA ASP A 278 -2.01 7.36 -3.16
C ASP A 278 -2.22 6.44 -4.37
N GLU A 279 -1.12 6.11 -5.06
CA GLU A 279 -1.08 5.05 -6.08
C GLU A 279 -1.09 3.68 -5.39
N LEU A 280 -2.06 2.83 -5.73
CA LEU A 280 -2.15 1.46 -5.21
C LEU A 280 -1.76 0.44 -6.29
N VAL A 281 -1.11 -0.64 -5.87
CA VAL A 281 -0.78 -1.77 -6.74
C VAL A 281 -1.13 -3.08 -6.05
N LEU A 282 -2.01 -3.86 -6.68
CA LEU A 282 -2.33 -5.21 -6.25
C LEU A 282 -1.35 -6.18 -6.92
N GLU A 283 -0.48 -6.78 -6.14
CA GLU A 283 0.34 -7.91 -6.55
C GLU A 283 -0.46 -9.21 -6.37
N LYS A 284 -0.40 -10.08 -7.38
CA LYS A 284 -0.91 -11.46 -7.29
C LYS A 284 0.17 -12.43 -7.73
N GLY A 285 0.44 -13.44 -6.92
CA GLY A 285 1.41 -14.47 -7.26
C GLY A 285 1.04 -15.82 -6.69
N THR A 286 1.98 -16.75 -6.79
CA THR A 286 1.88 -18.05 -6.11
C THR A 286 3.15 -18.32 -5.36
N MET A 287 3.03 -18.81 -4.13
CA MET A 287 4.16 -19.21 -3.31
C MET A 287 3.90 -20.56 -2.65
N ILE A 288 4.95 -21.27 -2.26
CA ILE A 288 4.80 -22.45 -1.40
C ILE A 288 4.46 -21.92 0.00
N ASN A 289 3.26 -22.23 0.48
CA ASN A 289 2.90 -21.94 1.86
C ASN A 289 3.80 -22.80 2.78
N PRO A 290 4.61 -22.19 3.67
CA PRO A 290 5.60 -22.93 4.46
C PRO A 290 4.98 -23.89 5.48
N GLU A 291 3.75 -23.63 5.94
CA GLU A 291 3.06 -24.48 6.91
C GLU A 291 2.49 -25.75 6.26
N THR A 292 2.01 -25.63 5.02
CA THR A 292 1.35 -26.73 4.30
C THR A 292 2.26 -27.42 3.28
N GLY A 293 3.33 -26.76 2.83
CA GLY A 293 4.19 -27.20 1.74
C GLY A 293 3.50 -27.18 0.37
N LEU A 294 2.30 -26.61 0.26
CA LEU A 294 1.53 -26.55 -0.98
C LEU A 294 1.70 -25.20 -1.67
N GLN A 295 1.66 -25.22 -3.00
CA GLN A 295 1.59 -23.99 -3.78
C GLN A 295 0.22 -23.35 -3.58
N THR A 296 0.22 -22.11 -3.12
CA THR A 296 -0.97 -21.33 -2.80
C THR A 296 -0.88 -19.98 -3.49
N GLU A 297 -2.02 -19.44 -3.91
CA GLU A 297 -2.11 -18.06 -4.41
C GLU A 297 -1.93 -17.08 -3.26
N TYR A 298 -1.28 -15.96 -3.53
CA TYR A 298 -1.18 -14.84 -2.59
C TYR A 298 -1.57 -13.55 -3.30
N GLU A 299 -2.05 -12.59 -2.49
CA GLU A 299 -2.35 -11.23 -2.94
C GLU A 299 -1.78 -10.23 -1.92
N GLU A 300 -1.10 -9.20 -2.43
CA GLU A 300 -0.46 -8.15 -1.64
C GLU A 300 -0.84 -6.79 -2.24
N VAL A 301 -1.38 -5.87 -1.44
CA VAL A 301 -1.72 -4.51 -1.85
C VAL A 301 -0.65 -3.55 -1.38
N TRP A 302 0.03 -2.96 -2.36
CA TRP A 302 1.11 -2.04 -2.17
C TRP A 302 0.64 -0.59 -2.29
N ILE A 303 0.93 0.23 -1.27
CA ILE A 303 0.83 1.69 -1.40
C ILE A 303 2.16 2.20 -1.94
N GLU A 304 2.13 2.82 -3.12
CA GLU A 304 3.28 3.41 -3.75
C GLU A 304 3.41 4.87 -3.30
N ARG A 305 4.53 5.19 -2.65
CA ARG A 305 4.79 6.54 -2.16
C ARG A 305 5.85 7.28 -2.97
N GLU A 306 5.64 8.59 -3.11
CA GLU A 306 6.68 9.49 -3.58
C GLU A 306 7.84 9.56 -2.59
N VAL A 307 9.00 9.93 -3.12
CA VAL A 307 10.24 9.99 -2.34
C VAL A 307 10.57 11.44 -2.10
N ASP A 308 10.45 11.86 -0.85
CA ASP A 308 10.82 13.21 -0.42
C ASP A 308 12.31 13.31 -0.07
N PRO A 309 12.96 14.45 -0.35
CA PRO A 309 14.30 14.73 0.12
C PRO A 309 14.29 15.05 1.63
N VAL A 310 15.45 14.93 2.26
CA VAL A 310 15.69 15.50 3.59
C VAL A 310 16.32 16.90 3.48
N PRO A 311 16.13 17.81 4.45
CA PRO A 311 16.81 19.10 4.46
C PRO A 311 18.33 18.95 4.33
N GLY A 312 18.91 19.68 3.38
CA GLY A 312 20.34 19.60 3.06
C GLY A 312 20.67 18.68 1.88
N ASP A 313 19.76 17.81 1.47
CA ASP A 313 19.84 17.15 0.17
C ASP A 313 19.41 18.12 -0.93
N GLU A 314 20.13 18.16 -2.06
CA GLU A 314 19.72 18.94 -3.25
C GLU A 314 18.46 18.34 -3.89
N ASP A 315 18.33 17.02 -3.85
CA ASP A 315 17.33 16.17 -4.49
C ASP A 315 17.15 14.88 -3.67
N SER A 316 16.08 14.14 -3.91
CA SER A 316 15.82 12.86 -3.24
C SER A 316 16.94 11.85 -3.49
N GLN A 317 17.78 11.61 -2.48
CA GLN A 317 18.95 10.74 -2.63
C GLN A 317 18.55 9.26 -2.65
N VAL A 318 19.19 8.50 -3.53
CA VAL A 318 19.19 7.03 -3.50
C VAL A 318 20.62 6.56 -3.36
N VAL A 319 20.88 5.77 -2.31
CA VAL A 319 22.20 5.18 -2.07
C VAL A 319 22.03 3.72 -1.70
N VAL A 320 22.83 2.85 -2.33
CA VAL A 320 22.87 1.43 -2.00
C VAL A 320 24.28 1.03 -1.57
N LEU A 321 24.38 0.35 -0.43
CA LEU A 321 25.62 -0.24 0.05
C LEU A 321 25.49 -1.75 0.13
N ASP A 322 26.51 -2.44 -0.34
CA ASP A 322 26.63 -3.88 -0.24
C ASP A 322 27.86 -4.27 0.59
N PHE A 323 27.67 -5.28 1.43
CA PHE A 323 28.72 -6.06 2.07
C PHE A 323 28.58 -7.49 1.55
N ASP A 324 29.67 -8.07 1.02
CA ASP A 324 29.67 -9.44 0.50
C ASP A 324 31.00 -10.15 0.84
N ARG A 325 30.90 -11.25 1.58
CA ARG A 325 31.98 -12.20 1.83
C ARG A 325 31.55 -13.65 1.55
N GLY A 326 30.50 -13.84 0.74
CA GLY A 326 29.90 -15.14 0.44
C GLY A 326 28.43 -15.20 0.89
N VAL A 327 27.69 -16.22 0.44
CA VAL A 327 26.22 -16.34 0.62
C VAL A 327 25.77 -16.21 2.07
N GLU A 328 26.56 -16.72 3.02
CA GLU A 328 26.27 -16.63 4.46
C GLU A 328 26.69 -15.31 5.10
N HIS A 329 27.40 -14.43 4.39
CA HIS A 329 27.97 -13.19 4.92
C HIS A 329 27.69 -12.05 3.94
N ARG A 330 26.44 -11.58 3.94
CA ARG A 330 25.97 -10.52 3.04
C ARG A 330 25.18 -9.48 3.78
N GLY A 331 25.30 -8.25 3.34
CA GLY A 331 24.48 -7.15 3.82
C GLY A 331 24.14 -6.20 2.69
N ARG A 332 22.94 -5.63 2.75
CA ARG A 332 22.50 -4.56 1.86
C ARG A 332 21.86 -3.46 2.68
N ILE A 333 22.22 -2.22 2.35
CA ILE A 333 21.53 -1.02 2.84
C ILE A 333 21.01 -0.24 1.65
N VAL A 334 19.76 0.18 1.72
CA VAL A 334 19.12 1.05 0.74
C VAL A 334 18.60 2.28 1.45
N ARG A 335 19.09 3.46 1.07
CA ARG A 335 18.52 4.76 1.42
C ARG A 335 17.74 5.28 0.22
N VAL A 336 16.52 5.74 0.46
CA VAL A 336 15.65 6.38 -0.53
C VAL A 336 14.97 7.57 0.16
N GLY A 337 15.42 8.78 -0.16
CA GLY A 337 14.89 10.02 0.42
C GLY A 337 14.98 10.04 1.94
N LYS A 338 13.81 10.17 2.60
CA LYS A 338 13.60 10.15 4.06
C LYS A 338 13.64 8.77 4.72
N LEU A 339 13.86 7.69 3.96
CA LEU A 339 13.91 6.33 4.49
C LEU A 339 15.26 5.67 4.25
N CYS A 340 15.68 4.83 5.19
CA CYS A 340 16.86 3.98 5.05
C CYS A 340 16.60 2.64 5.75
N GLN A 341 16.83 1.55 5.03
CA GLN A 341 16.72 0.19 5.56
C GLN A 341 17.98 -0.60 5.29
N GLY A 342 18.34 -1.46 6.24
CA GLY A 342 19.47 -2.35 6.14
C GLY A 342 19.10 -3.77 6.53
N LEU A 343 19.62 -4.75 5.80
CA LEU A 343 19.56 -6.17 6.13
C LEU A 343 20.97 -6.74 6.10
N LEU A 344 21.38 -7.44 7.15
CA LEU A 344 22.65 -8.13 7.28
C LEU A 344 22.38 -9.58 7.70
N ARG A 345 22.99 -10.51 6.98
CA ARG A 345 23.08 -11.92 7.34
C ARG A 345 24.54 -12.30 7.59
N VAL A 346 24.79 -12.92 8.73
CA VAL A 346 26.08 -13.52 9.11
C VAL A 346 25.80 -14.92 9.64
N THR A 347 26.08 -15.94 8.83
CA THR A 347 25.73 -17.34 9.07
C THR A 347 24.21 -17.52 9.25
N ASP A 348 23.78 -17.84 10.47
CA ASP A 348 22.38 -18.01 10.85
C ASP A 348 21.80 -16.78 11.54
N GLU A 349 22.61 -15.75 11.76
CA GLU A 349 22.22 -14.52 12.44
C GLU A 349 21.76 -13.49 11.42
N VAL A 350 20.65 -12.82 11.72
CA VAL A 350 20.07 -11.77 10.91
C VAL A 350 19.94 -10.50 11.74
N VAL A 351 20.35 -9.38 11.15
CA VAL A 351 20.15 -8.04 11.69
C VAL A 351 19.44 -7.20 10.66
N ALA A 352 18.39 -6.50 11.07
CA ALA A 352 17.62 -5.60 10.23
C ALA A 352 17.48 -4.24 10.92
N GLU A 353 17.62 -3.15 10.17
CA GLU A 353 17.43 -1.79 10.69
C GLU A 353 16.52 -0.98 9.78
N ARG A 354 15.72 -0.10 10.39
CA ARG A 354 14.92 0.92 9.72
C ARG A 354 15.17 2.28 10.35
N TRP A 355 15.40 3.25 9.50
CA TRP A 355 15.65 4.64 9.85
C TRP A 355 14.74 5.54 9.04
N GLU A 356 14.22 6.56 9.70
CA GLU A 356 13.25 7.49 9.15
C GLU A 356 13.68 8.90 9.49
N TRP A 357 13.46 9.82 8.55
CA TRP A 357 13.69 11.23 8.78
C TRP A 357 12.38 11.94 9.09
N ASN A 358 12.37 12.72 10.17
CA ASN A 358 11.28 13.62 10.51
C ASN A 358 11.78 15.03 10.87
N GLU A 359 10.91 16.03 10.80
CA GLU A 359 11.28 17.44 11.03
C GLU A 359 11.72 17.74 12.47
N GLN A 360 11.26 16.95 13.44
CA GLN A 360 11.46 17.22 14.87
C GLN A 360 12.80 16.69 15.38
N GLU A 361 13.19 15.50 14.93
CA GLU A 361 14.34 14.75 15.43
C GLU A 361 15.43 14.54 14.36
N GLY A 362 15.13 14.83 13.10
CA GLY A 362 15.98 14.46 11.99
C GLY A 362 15.92 12.96 11.72
N TRP A 363 17.07 12.34 11.44
CA TRP A 363 17.17 10.90 11.29
C TRP A 363 17.09 10.21 12.65
N SER A 364 16.09 9.36 12.84
CA SER A 364 15.98 8.46 13.98
C SER A 364 15.77 7.02 13.54
N ARG A 365 16.25 6.08 14.35
CA ARG A 365 16.09 4.66 14.09
C ARG A 365 14.72 4.23 14.60
N SER A 366 13.79 3.91 13.69
CA SER A 366 12.46 3.46 14.08
C SER A 366 12.48 2.00 14.55
N GLU A 367 13.28 1.14 13.91
CA GLU A 367 13.33 -0.29 14.22
C GLU A 367 14.77 -0.83 14.14
N LEU A 368 15.15 -1.68 15.09
CA LEU A 368 16.34 -2.52 15.05
C LEU A 368 15.96 -3.94 15.47
N VAL A 369 16.19 -4.92 14.62
CA VAL A 369 15.96 -6.33 14.93
C VAL A 369 17.29 -7.09 14.93
N GLY A 370 17.49 -7.95 15.94
CA GLY A 370 18.68 -8.78 16.08
C GLY A 370 19.77 -8.17 16.96
N ARG A 371 20.73 -9.01 17.38
CA ARG A 371 21.77 -8.65 18.38
C ARG A 371 23.20 -8.79 17.89
N LYS A 372 23.46 -9.57 16.84
CA LYS A 372 24.82 -9.91 16.40
C LYS A 372 25.12 -9.35 15.02
N GLY A 373 26.03 -8.39 14.97
CA GLY A 373 26.35 -7.62 13.77
C GLY A 373 25.79 -6.22 13.86
N ALA A 374 26.35 -5.32 13.05
CA ALA A 374 25.96 -3.92 13.04
C ALA A 374 25.92 -3.37 11.61
N LEU A 375 24.82 -2.70 11.29
CA LEU A 375 24.61 -2.05 10.00
C LEU A 375 25.15 -0.62 10.07
N PRO A 376 25.93 -0.13 9.09
CA PRO A 376 26.37 1.25 9.05
C PRO A 376 25.30 2.25 8.59
N CYS A 377 24.02 2.00 8.86
CA CYS A 377 22.93 2.90 8.47
C CYS A 377 23.16 4.31 9.03
N GLU A 378 23.40 4.45 10.34
CA GLU A 378 23.69 5.76 10.95
C GLU A 378 24.89 6.47 10.30
N LYS A 379 25.97 5.74 10.00
CA LYS A 379 27.16 6.30 9.36
C LYS A 379 26.87 6.79 7.94
N LEU A 380 26.03 6.07 7.19
CA LEU A 380 25.56 6.49 5.87
C LEU A 380 24.75 7.78 5.95
N LEU A 381 23.91 7.92 6.98
CA LEU A 381 22.99 9.05 7.14
C LEU A 381 23.70 10.31 7.64
N THR A 382 24.72 10.15 8.50
CA THR A 382 25.47 11.27 9.11
C THR A 382 26.69 11.69 8.30
N SER A 383 27.21 10.82 7.43
CA SER A 383 28.41 11.11 6.64
C SER A 383 28.24 10.70 5.18
N PRO A 384 28.48 11.61 4.22
CA PRO A 384 28.44 11.25 2.80
C PRO A 384 29.62 10.35 2.45
N ALA A 385 29.39 9.04 2.40
CA ALA A 385 30.36 8.09 1.87
C ALA A 385 30.41 8.19 0.34
N PHE A 386 31.62 8.33 -0.22
CA PHE A 386 31.80 8.40 -1.67
C PHE A 386 31.94 7.01 -2.31
N HIS A 387 32.63 6.08 -1.64
CA HIS A 387 32.96 4.78 -2.23
C HIS A 387 32.73 3.62 -1.28
N ALA A 388 33.04 3.78 0.00
CA ALA A 388 32.86 2.72 0.98
C ALA A 388 32.73 3.29 2.39
N ILE A 389 32.15 2.50 3.29
CA ILE A 389 32.07 2.75 4.72
C ILE A 389 32.78 1.61 5.47
N GLN A 390 33.68 1.97 6.38
CA GLN A 390 34.28 1.03 7.33
C GLN A 390 33.41 0.96 8.58
N HIS A 391 32.95 -0.24 8.92
CA HIS A 391 32.12 -0.49 10.08
C HIS A 391 32.38 -1.88 10.65
N ASP A 392 32.73 -1.94 11.94
CA ASP A 392 33.00 -3.18 12.65
C ASP A 392 33.97 -4.15 11.94
N GLY A 393 35.09 -3.61 11.43
CA GLY A 393 36.08 -4.39 10.68
C GLY A 393 35.62 -4.88 9.29
N ASN A 394 34.44 -4.45 8.84
CA ASN A 394 33.86 -4.76 7.54
C ASN A 394 33.84 -3.53 6.62
N THR A 395 34.12 -3.77 5.34
CA THR A 395 34.01 -2.77 4.27
C THR A 395 32.66 -2.92 3.60
N TRP A 396 31.85 -1.86 3.66
CA TRP A 396 30.60 -1.75 2.92
C TRP A 396 30.84 -0.88 1.69
N THR A 397 30.57 -1.38 0.50
CA THR A 397 30.85 -0.69 -0.77
C THR A 397 29.60 0.02 -1.25
N VAL A 398 29.73 1.28 -1.66
CA VAL A 398 28.65 2.00 -2.35
C VAL A 398 28.54 1.44 -3.76
N VAL A 399 27.46 0.72 -4.04
CA VAL A 399 27.21 0.07 -5.34
C VAL A 399 26.26 0.87 -6.22
N GLU A 400 25.53 1.82 -5.64
CA GLU A 400 24.67 2.74 -6.37
C GLU A 400 24.61 4.07 -5.64
N ARG A 401 24.67 5.15 -6.41
CA ARG A 401 24.35 6.49 -5.94
C ARG A 401 23.65 7.24 -7.06
N SER A 402 22.43 7.68 -6.79
CA SER A 402 21.66 8.47 -7.73
C SER A 402 20.86 9.56 -7.00
N ARG A 403 20.43 10.54 -7.78
CA ARG A 403 19.55 11.62 -7.33
C ARG A 403 18.21 11.44 -8.03
N ARG A 404 17.12 11.85 -7.38
CA ARG A 404 15.78 11.80 -7.94
C ARG A 404 15.20 13.19 -8.08
#